data_AF-A0A484GS33-F1
#
_entry.id   AF-A0A484GS33-F1
#
_cell.length_a   1.000
_cell.length_b   1.000
_cell.length_c   1.000
_cell.angle_alpha   90.00
_cell.angle_beta   90.00
_cell.angle_gamma   90.00
#
_symmetry.space_group_name_H-M   'P 1'
#
loop_
_entity.id
_entity.type
_entity.pdbx_description
1 polymer ?
#
loop_
_entity_poly.entity_id
_entity_poly.type
_entity_poly.pdbx_seq_one_letter_code
_entity_poly.pdbx_strand_id
1 'polypeptide(L)'
;DHCWREALNLAIRLGHKAISDVLLASVKFDFRQIHEALLVAVDTNQPAVVRRLLAWLEWEKGRKVDTRSFSLAFFDSSVDGPRFAPGVTSLTLACQKDLYEIAQLLMDQGHSIARPHPVSCACLECSNTCCCDLLQFSLSRINTCHGIASCAHLSLASEDAMLAAFQLSCELRRLAHKEPEFK
;
A
#
# COMPACT_ATOMS: atom_id res chain seq x y z
N ASP A 1 13.39 12.22 16.74
CA ASP A 1 12.82 11.12 15.93
C ASP A 1 12.66 11.42 14.44
N HIS A 2 12.26 12.64 14.03
CA HIS A 2 12.18 13.03 12.60
C HIS A 2 13.50 12.84 11.81
N CYS A 3 14.65 13.19 12.39
CA CYS A 3 15.93 13.15 11.66
C CYS A 3 16.27 11.76 11.09
N TRP A 4 15.94 10.68 11.80
CA TRP A 4 16.25 9.31 11.35
C TRP A 4 15.28 8.82 10.28
N ARG A 5 14.01 9.22 10.35
CA ARG A 5 13.00 8.97 9.31
C ARG A 5 13.40 9.62 7.99
N GLU A 6 13.72 10.92 8.03
CA GLU A 6 14.20 11.65 6.85
C GLU A 6 15.52 11.05 6.33
N ALA A 7 16.46 10.71 7.21
CA ALA A 7 17.74 10.10 6.81
C ALA A 7 17.54 8.75 6.11
N LEU A 8 16.65 7.90 6.63
CA LEU A 8 16.32 6.61 5.99
C LEU A 8 15.68 6.83 4.62
N ASN A 9 14.68 7.71 4.53
CA ASN A 9 14.01 8.01 3.26
C ASN A 9 14.97 8.59 2.22
N LEU A 10 15.92 9.45 2.63
CA LEU A 10 16.96 9.99 1.76
C LEU A 10 17.94 8.90 1.31
N ALA A 11 18.40 8.04 2.23
CA ALA A 11 19.30 6.94 1.90
C ALA A 11 18.66 5.99 0.88
N ILE A 12 17.36 5.70 1.04
CA ILE A 12 16.59 4.91 0.08
C ILE A 12 16.50 5.66 -1.25
N ARG A 13 16.09 6.93 -1.27
CA ARG A 13 15.97 7.70 -2.52
C ARG A 13 17.26 7.78 -3.32
N LEU A 14 18.41 7.86 -2.63
CA LEU A 14 19.73 7.91 -3.26
C LEU A 14 20.29 6.51 -3.61
N GLY A 15 19.60 5.42 -3.23
CA GLY A 15 20.05 4.05 -3.50
C GLY A 15 21.23 3.60 -2.64
N HIS A 16 21.49 4.28 -1.53
CA HIS A 16 22.60 3.99 -0.62
C HIS A 16 22.27 2.80 0.29
N LYS A 17 22.31 1.60 -0.29
CA LYS A 17 22.00 0.31 0.34
C LYS A 17 22.73 0.07 1.67
N ALA A 18 24.02 0.37 1.73
CA ALA A 18 24.80 0.16 2.95
C ALA A 18 24.34 1.07 4.10
N ILE A 19 23.98 2.32 3.78
CA ILE A 19 23.50 3.29 4.77
C ILE A 19 22.12 2.87 5.27
N SER A 20 21.22 2.44 4.39
CA SER A 20 19.90 1.94 4.82
C SER A 20 20.02 0.74 5.76
N ASP A 21 20.97 -0.16 5.51
CA ASP A 21 21.19 -1.35 6.36
C ASP A 21 21.70 -0.97 7.75
N VAL A 22 22.69 -0.07 7.80
CA VAL A 22 23.24 0.42 9.07
C VAL A 22 22.16 1.15 9.86
N LEU A 23 21.33 1.97 9.19
CA LEU A 23 20.22 2.67 9.85
C LEU A 23 19.21 1.67 10.43
N LEU A 24 18.78 0.66 9.66
CA LEU A 24 17.83 -0.37 10.13
C LEU A 24 18.37 -1.22 11.27
N ALA A 25 19.69 -1.39 11.36
CA ALA A 25 20.35 -2.13 12.45
C ALA A 25 20.60 -1.29 13.70
N SER A 26 20.84 0.01 13.55
CA SER A 26 21.27 0.90 14.65
C SER A 26 20.13 1.67 15.30
N VAL A 27 19.06 1.93 14.56
CA VAL A 27 17.93 2.75 15.02
C VAL A 27 16.67 1.89 15.11
N LYS A 28 15.95 2.05 16.22
CA LYS A 28 14.63 1.44 16.38
C LYS A 28 13.60 2.32 15.67
N PHE A 29 13.01 1.79 14.61
CA PHE A 29 11.95 2.47 13.87
C PHE A 29 10.58 1.98 14.34
N ASP A 30 9.62 2.90 14.37
CA ASP A 30 8.22 2.54 14.54
C ASP A 30 7.66 1.96 13.25
N PHE A 31 6.62 1.13 13.38
CA PHE A 31 5.96 0.48 12.25
C PHE A 31 5.57 1.47 11.13
N ARG A 32 5.08 2.65 11.50
CA ARG A 32 4.70 3.71 10.55
C ARG A 32 5.88 4.21 9.73
N GLN A 33 7.06 4.36 10.34
CA GLN A 33 8.26 4.87 9.68
C GLN A 33 8.78 3.83 8.67
N ILE A 34 8.71 2.54 9.02
CA ILE A 34 9.07 1.44 8.11
C ILE A 34 8.08 1.34 6.95
N HIS A 35 6.78 1.52 7.21
CA HIS A 35 5.77 1.52 6.15
C HIS A 35 6.00 2.64 5.13
N GLU A 36 6.32 3.86 5.58
CA GLU A 36 6.66 4.94 4.66
C GLU A 36 7.96 4.66 3.90
N ALA A 37 8.99 4.16 4.58
CA ALA A 37 10.25 3.78 3.93
C ALA A 37 10.02 2.72 2.84
N LEU A 38 9.10 1.77 3.09
CA LEU A 38 8.69 0.77 2.11
C LEU A 38 7.99 1.41 0.91
N LEU A 39 7.05 2.34 1.11
CA LEU A 39 6.41 3.08 0.02
C LEU A 39 7.44 3.88 -0.80
N VAL A 40 8.43 4.50 -0.17
CA VAL A 40 9.52 5.22 -0.86
C VAL A 40 10.43 4.25 -1.64
N ALA A 41 10.70 3.06 -1.11
CA ALA A 41 11.50 2.04 -1.79
C ALA A 41 10.78 1.49 -3.04
N VAL A 42 9.45 1.31 -2.96
CA VAL A 42 8.61 0.93 -4.10
C VAL A 42 8.56 2.07 -5.12
N ASP A 43 8.35 3.30 -4.68
CA ASP A 43 8.31 4.47 -5.57
C ASP A 43 9.62 4.65 -6.35
N THR A 44 10.76 4.37 -5.70
CA THR A 44 12.09 4.45 -6.33
C THR A 44 12.51 3.17 -7.07
N ASN A 45 11.65 2.16 -7.17
CA ASN A 45 11.91 0.88 -7.84
C ASN A 45 13.20 0.17 -7.34
N GLN A 46 13.31 -0.02 -6.03
CA GLN A 46 14.48 -0.67 -5.41
C GLN A 46 14.13 -2.01 -4.76
N PRO A 47 14.05 -3.11 -5.53
CA PRO A 47 13.61 -4.42 -5.02
C PRO A 47 14.51 -4.96 -3.90
N ALA A 48 15.82 -4.68 -3.94
CA ALA A 48 16.75 -5.10 -2.89
C ALA A 48 16.47 -4.44 -1.53
N VAL A 49 16.07 -3.17 -1.53
CA VAL A 49 15.69 -2.45 -0.30
C VAL A 49 14.34 -2.96 0.20
N VAL A 50 13.38 -3.16 -0.70
CA VAL A 50 12.07 -3.76 -0.39
C VAL A 50 12.23 -5.12 0.30
N ARG A 51 13.05 -6.03 -0.25
CA ARG A 51 13.33 -7.34 0.36
C ARG A 51 13.86 -7.22 1.78
N ARG A 52 14.75 -6.26 2.04
CA ARG A 52 15.32 -6.07 3.38
C ARG A 52 14.35 -5.48 4.37
N LEU A 53 13.52 -4.52 3.95
CA LEU A 53 12.45 -3.98 4.78
C LEU A 53 11.42 -5.05 5.13
N LEU A 54 11.08 -5.93 4.17
CA LEU A 54 10.18 -7.06 4.40
C LEU A 54 10.80 -8.08 5.37
N ALA A 55 12.06 -8.45 5.18
CA ALA A 55 12.77 -9.35 6.12
C ALA A 55 12.86 -8.77 7.54
N TRP A 56 13.05 -7.45 7.66
CA TRP A 56 13.02 -6.76 8.95
C TRP A 56 11.63 -6.84 9.59
N LEU A 57 10.55 -6.65 8.81
CA LEU A 57 9.17 -6.78 9.28
C LEU A 57 8.86 -8.20 9.74
N GLU A 58 9.30 -9.23 9.01
CA GLU A 58 9.16 -10.63 9.42
C GLU A 58 9.89 -10.91 10.75
N TRP A 59 11.11 -10.39 10.91
CA TRP A 59 11.90 -10.53 12.14
C TRP A 59 11.22 -9.88 13.36
N GLU A 60 10.57 -8.73 13.17
CA GLU A 60 9.83 -8.05 14.22
C GLU A 60 8.49 -8.76 14.53
N LYS A 61 7.78 -9.25 13.49
CA LYS A 61 6.53 -10.02 13.61
C LYS A 61 6.73 -11.29 14.44
N GLY A 62 7.89 -11.95 14.33
CA GLY A 62 8.25 -13.11 15.16
C GLY A 62 8.39 -12.80 16.66
N ARG A 63 8.57 -11.53 17.05
CA ARG A 63 8.69 -11.10 18.46
C ARG A 63 7.40 -10.55 19.04
N LYS A 64 6.50 -10.00 18.21
CA LYS A 64 5.23 -9.38 18.62
C LYS A 64 4.17 -9.63 17.55
N VAL A 65 3.36 -10.66 17.71
CA VAL A 65 2.24 -10.92 16.81
C VAL A 65 1.03 -10.13 17.27
N ASP A 66 0.62 -9.15 16.46
CA ASP A 66 -0.78 -8.96 16.11
C ASP A 66 -0.83 -8.41 14.69
N THR A 67 -0.97 -9.30 13.71
CA THR A 67 -0.99 -8.96 12.27
C THR A 67 -2.26 -8.21 11.85
N ARG A 68 -3.18 -7.94 12.80
CA ARG A 68 -4.43 -7.21 12.55
C ARG A 68 -4.31 -5.69 12.70
N SER A 69 -3.24 -5.18 13.31
CA SER A 69 -2.96 -3.74 13.35
C SER A 69 -2.41 -3.19 12.03
N PHE A 70 -2.09 -4.07 11.08
CA PHE A 70 -1.67 -3.72 9.71
C PHE A 70 -2.74 -2.94 8.95
N SER A 71 -4.02 -3.24 9.19
CA SER A 71 -5.14 -2.59 8.48
C SER A 71 -5.63 -1.31 9.16
N LEU A 72 -5.42 -1.13 10.47
CA LEU A 72 -5.92 0.03 11.21
C LEU A 72 -4.99 1.25 11.10
N ALA A 73 -3.68 1.05 10.92
CA ALA A 73 -2.71 2.14 10.76
C ALA A 73 -2.81 2.86 9.40
N PHE A 74 -3.61 2.33 8.46
CA PHE A 74 -3.82 2.91 7.13
C PHE A 74 -4.56 4.25 7.13
N PHE A 75 -5.27 4.59 8.22
CA PHE A 75 -6.16 5.76 8.26
C PHE A 75 -5.75 6.84 9.27
N ASP A 76 -4.62 6.71 9.95
CA ASP A 76 -4.21 7.71 10.93
C ASP A 76 -3.48 8.90 10.26
N SER A 77 -4.28 9.89 9.87
CA SER A 77 -3.89 11.18 9.28
C SER A 77 -3.19 12.14 10.27
N SER A 78 -2.80 11.69 11.47
CA SER A 78 -2.33 12.57 12.56
C SER A 78 -0.85 12.99 12.55
N VAL A 79 -0.07 12.75 11.49
CA VAL A 79 1.30 13.30 11.39
C VAL A 79 1.54 13.80 9.98
N ASP A 80 1.85 15.09 9.88
CA ASP A 80 2.37 15.84 8.73
C ASP A 80 2.09 15.20 7.37
N GLY A 81 1.02 15.69 6.71
CA GLY A 81 0.61 15.43 5.33
C GLY A 81 1.17 14.15 4.69
N PRO A 82 0.38 13.08 4.51
CA PRO A 82 0.91 11.85 3.95
C PRO A 82 1.50 12.14 2.56
N ARG A 83 2.80 11.80 2.35
CA ARG A 83 3.47 11.95 1.04
C ARG A 83 2.78 11.13 -0.06
N PHE A 84 1.96 10.17 0.34
CA PHE A 84 1.18 9.29 -0.53
C PHE A 84 -0.31 9.53 -0.29
N ALA A 85 -1.12 9.34 -1.34
CA ALA A 85 -2.57 9.48 -1.24
C ALA A 85 -3.16 8.44 -0.26
N PRO A 86 -4.32 8.75 0.38
CA PRO A 86 -5.02 7.78 1.22
C PRO A 86 -5.31 6.48 0.44
N GLY A 87 -5.26 5.34 1.13
CA GLY A 87 -5.52 4.02 0.53
C GLY A 87 -4.40 3.47 -0.36
N VAL A 88 -3.29 4.19 -0.53
CA VAL A 88 -2.11 3.68 -1.24
C VAL A 88 -1.36 2.73 -0.32
N THR A 89 -1.43 1.43 -0.61
CA THR A 89 -0.59 0.41 0.01
C THR A 89 0.70 0.21 -0.81
N SER A 90 1.73 -0.42 -0.23
CA SER A 90 2.96 -0.78 -0.97
C SER A 90 2.66 -1.64 -2.20
N LEU A 91 1.71 -2.58 -2.09
CA LEU A 91 1.28 -3.42 -3.20
C LEU A 91 0.48 -2.64 -4.23
N THR A 92 -0.45 -1.79 -3.79
CA THR A 92 -1.24 -0.91 -4.67
C THR A 92 -0.29 -0.03 -5.48
N LEU A 93 0.70 0.61 -4.84
CA LEU A 93 1.69 1.46 -5.49
C LEU A 93 2.56 0.67 -6.48
N ALA A 94 3.03 -0.52 -6.10
CA ALA A 94 3.82 -1.37 -6.99
C ALA A 94 3.04 -1.78 -8.24
N CYS A 95 1.75 -2.13 -8.08
CA CYS A 95 0.87 -2.47 -9.19
C CYS A 95 0.63 -1.24 -10.08
N GLN A 96 0.30 -0.09 -9.51
CA GLN A 96 0.07 1.14 -10.28
C GLN A 96 1.28 1.60 -11.11
N LYS A 97 2.50 1.22 -10.71
CA LYS A 97 3.74 1.50 -11.44
C LYS A 97 4.22 0.32 -12.32
N ASP A 98 3.40 -0.73 -12.44
CA ASP A 98 3.70 -1.98 -13.16
C ASP A 98 5.04 -2.62 -12.77
N LEU A 99 5.39 -2.58 -11.48
CA LEU A 99 6.63 -3.13 -10.95
C LEU A 99 6.45 -4.62 -10.59
N TYR A 100 6.48 -5.49 -11.60
CA TYR A 100 6.21 -6.94 -11.45
C TYR A 100 7.06 -7.63 -10.38
N GLU A 101 8.38 -7.39 -10.35
CA GLU A 101 9.26 -8.03 -9.36
C GLU A 101 8.85 -7.64 -7.93
N ILE A 102 8.58 -6.36 -7.69
CA ILE A 102 8.22 -5.85 -6.37
C ILE A 102 6.81 -6.30 -5.98
N ALA A 103 5.86 -6.27 -6.92
CA ALA A 103 4.51 -6.75 -6.71
C ALA A 103 4.50 -8.24 -6.34
N GLN A 104 5.26 -9.06 -7.05
CA GLN A 104 5.40 -10.48 -6.76
C GLN A 104 6.00 -10.71 -5.36
N LEU A 105 7.09 -10.01 -5.02
CA LEU A 105 7.68 -10.11 -3.67
C LEU A 105 6.70 -9.78 -2.55
N LEU A 106 5.84 -8.78 -2.76
CA LEU A 106 4.81 -8.42 -1.80
C LEU A 106 3.69 -9.48 -1.73
N MET A 107 3.27 -10.03 -2.87
CA MET A 107 2.26 -11.10 -2.91
C MET A 107 2.76 -12.41 -2.27
N ASP A 108 4.02 -12.80 -2.51
CA ASP A 108 4.65 -13.98 -1.91
C ASP A 108 4.71 -13.88 -0.38
N GLN A 109 4.75 -12.65 0.15
CA GLN A 109 4.74 -12.32 1.58
C GLN A 109 3.31 -12.28 2.17
N GLY A 110 2.29 -12.60 1.37
CA GLY A 110 0.89 -12.63 1.78
C GLY A 110 0.19 -11.27 1.73
N HIS A 111 0.78 -10.24 1.11
CA HIS A 111 0.05 -9.00 0.85
C HIS A 111 -0.92 -9.19 -0.31
N SER A 112 -2.18 -8.82 -0.10
CA SER A 112 -3.22 -8.83 -1.11
C SER A 112 -3.95 -7.50 -1.14
N ILE A 113 -4.39 -7.05 -2.32
CA ILE A 113 -5.25 -5.88 -2.43
C ILE A 113 -6.68 -6.31 -2.09
N ALA A 114 -7.23 -5.78 -1.00
CA ALA A 114 -8.62 -6.05 -0.62
C ALA A 114 -9.57 -5.39 -1.62
N ARG A 115 -10.60 -6.13 -2.05
CA ARG A 115 -11.65 -5.54 -2.89
C ARG A 115 -12.42 -4.48 -2.09
N PRO A 116 -12.66 -3.29 -2.68
CA PRO A 116 -13.42 -2.26 -1.99
C PRO A 116 -14.86 -2.70 -1.74
N HIS A 117 -15.42 -2.26 -0.62
CA HIS A 117 -16.83 -2.48 -0.32
C HIS A 117 -17.73 -1.73 -1.31
N PRO A 118 -18.97 -2.21 -1.54
CA PRO A 118 -19.93 -1.49 -2.37
C PRO A 118 -20.24 -0.12 -1.76
N VAL A 119 -20.57 0.85 -2.62
CA VAL A 119 -20.93 2.23 -2.22
C VAL A 119 -22.01 2.28 -1.14
N SER A 120 -22.96 1.34 -1.17
CA SER A 120 -24.08 1.24 -0.22
C SER A 120 -23.77 0.38 1.01
N CYS A 121 -22.50 0.13 1.33
CA CYS A 121 -22.13 -0.68 2.48
C CYS A 121 -22.39 0.08 3.80
N ALA A 122 -23.05 -0.58 4.76
CA ALA A 122 -23.35 -0.03 6.08
C ALA A 122 -22.56 -0.70 7.21
N CYS A 123 -21.40 -1.31 6.92
CA CYS A 123 -20.56 -1.88 7.98
C CYS A 123 -19.96 -0.75 8.85
N LEU A 124 -19.57 -1.09 10.08
CA LEU A 124 -19.01 -0.12 11.03
C LEU A 124 -17.78 0.59 10.48
N GLU A 125 -16.90 -0.12 9.77
CA GLU A 125 -15.70 0.46 9.16
C GLU A 125 -16.07 1.50 8.08
N CYS A 126 -16.91 1.14 7.11
CA CYS A 126 -17.33 2.07 6.06
C CYS A 126 -18.14 3.24 6.61
N SER A 127 -19.03 3.01 7.57
CA SER A 127 -19.82 4.06 8.19
C SER A 127 -18.92 5.05 8.94
N ASN A 128 -17.98 4.55 9.74
CA ASN A 128 -17.07 5.42 10.49
C ASN A 128 -16.17 6.23 9.55
N THR A 129 -15.54 5.59 8.55
CA THR A 129 -14.63 6.28 7.62
C THR A 129 -15.38 7.31 6.75
N CYS A 130 -16.56 6.97 6.27
CA CYS A 130 -17.42 7.89 5.50
C CYS A 130 -17.89 9.09 6.34
N CYS A 131 -18.21 8.87 7.62
CA CYS A 131 -18.60 9.95 8.54
C CYS A 131 -17.43 10.88 8.89
N CYS A 132 -16.19 10.40 8.87
CA CYS A 132 -15.00 11.22 9.16
C CYS A 132 -14.59 12.10 7.98
N ASP A 133 -14.39 11.53 6.79
CA ASP A 133 -14.00 12.28 5.60
C ASP A 133 -14.41 11.53 4.32
N LEU A 134 -15.50 11.98 3.71
CA LEU A 134 -16.06 11.37 2.49
C LEU A 134 -15.09 11.46 1.30
N LEU A 135 -14.32 12.55 1.17
CA LEU A 135 -13.43 12.76 0.03
C LEU A 135 -12.22 11.82 0.12
N GLN A 136 -11.59 11.73 1.30
CA GLN A 136 -10.47 10.81 1.53
C GLN A 136 -10.91 9.35 1.39
N PHE A 137 -12.13 9.01 1.85
CA PHE A 137 -12.70 7.68 1.66
C PHE A 137 -12.86 7.33 0.18
N SER A 138 -13.43 8.24 -0.61
CA SER A 138 -13.60 8.03 -2.05
C SER A 138 -12.27 7.99 -2.81
N LEU A 139 -11.32 8.84 -2.44
CA LEU A 139 -9.96 8.82 -3.01
C LEU A 139 -9.23 7.50 -2.70
N SER A 140 -9.35 7.00 -1.46
CA SER A 140 -8.82 5.70 -1.05
C SER A 140 -9.42 4.56 -1.88
N ARG A 141 -10.74 4.58 -2.12
CA ARG A 141 -11.42 3.56 -2.92
C ARG A 141 -10.94 3.58 -4.37
N ILE A 142 -10.77 4.76 -4.98
CA ILE A 142 -10.27 4.88 -6.36
C ILE A 142 -8.84 4.41 -6.48
N ASN A 143 -7.97 4.77 -5.53
CA ASN A 143 -6.58 4.29 -5.52
C ASN A 143 -6.52 2.77 -5.43
N THR A 144 -7.39 2.17 -4.61
CA THR A 144 -7.54 0.71 -4.50
C THR A 144 -8.01 0.10 -5.83
N CYS A 145 -9.07 0.64 -6.44
CA CYS A 145 -9.57 0.22 -7.75
C CYS A 145 -8.48 0.29 -8.83
N HIS A 146 -7.70 1.38 -8.84
CA HIS A 146 -6.61 1.57 -9.80
C HIS A 146 -5.49 0.52 -9.61
N GLY A 147 -5.18 0.15 -8.37
CA GLY A 147 -4.25 -0.95 -8.09
C GLY A 147 -4.77 -2.32 -8.57
N ILE A 148 -6.05 -2.63 -8.37
CA ILE A 148 -6.65 -3.91 -8.81
C ILE A 148 -6.74 -3.97 -10.34
N ALA A 149 -6.97 -2.83 -11.00
CA ALA A 149 -7.08 -2.73 -12.45
C ALA A 149 -5.75 -2.74 -13.21
N SER A 150 -4.62 -2.66 -12.50
CA SER A 150 -3.29 -2.71 -13.12
C SER A 150 -3.01 -4.07 -13.76
N CYS A 151 -2.28 -4.06 -14.87
CA CYS A 151 -1.78 -5.24 -15.56
C CYS A 151 -0.93 -6.12 -14.64
N ALA A 152 -0.08 -5.52 -13.80
CA ALA A 152 0.75 -6.28 -12.85
C ALA A 152 -0.11 -7.06 -11.85
N HIS A 153 -1.19 -6.46 -11.32
CA HIS A 153 -2.09 -7.16 -10.43
C HIS A 153 -2.85 -8.28 -11.13
N LEU A 154 -3.46 -7.99 -12.28
CA LEU A 154 -4.25 -8.98 -13.04
C LEU A 154 -3.41 -10.17 -13.48
N SER A 155 -2.16 -9.94 -13.88
CA SER A 155 -1.25 -10.99 -14.34
C SER A 155 -0.72 -11.88 -13.21
N LEU A 156 -0.52 -11.31 -12.01
CA LEU A 156 0.04 -12.06 -10.86
C LEU A 156 -1.05 -12.70 -9.99
N ALA A 157 -2.22 -12.08 -9.88
CA ALA A 157 -3.28 -12.51 -8.96
C ALA A 157 -4.35 -13.41 -9.59
N SER A 158 -4.46 -13.46 -10.92
CA SER A 158 -5.49 -14.23 -11.63
C SER A 158 -4.88 -15.24 -12.59
N GLU A 159 -5.44 -16.45 -12.63
CA GLU A 159 -5.05 -17.49 -13.59
C GLU A 159 -5.45 -17.12 -15.03
N ASP A 160 -6.65 -16.55 -15.20
CA ASP A 160 -7.11 -15.97 -16.47
C ASP A 160 -7.22 -14.45 -16.36
N ALA A 161 -6.12 -13.77 -16.66
CA ALA A 161 -6.04 -12.31 -16.61
C ALA A 161 -7.02 -11.63 -17.59
N MET A 162 -7.34 -12.24 -18.74
CA MET A 162 -8.28 -11.66 -19.70
C MET A 162 -9.70 -11.66 -19.13
N LEU A 163 -10.16 -12.81 -18.62
CA LEU A 163 -11.47 -12.91 -18.00
C LEU A 163 -11.60 -11.96 -16.81
N ALA A 164 -10.58 -11.92 -15.95
CA ALA A 164 -10.54 -11.01 -14.80
C ALA A 164 -10.63 -9.54 -15.22
N ALA A 165 -9.90 -9.13 -16.27
CA ALA A 165 -9.96 -7.78 -16.81
C ALA A 165 -11.36 -7.41 -17.32
N PHE A 166 -12.03 -8.32 -18.04
CA PHE A 166 -13.39 -8.08 -18.53
C PHE A 166 -14.40 -7.94 -17.39
N GLN A 167 -14.35 -8.83 -16.40
CA GLN A 167 -15.22 -8.77 -15.23
C GLN A 167 -15.01 -7.47 -14.45
N LEU A 168 -13.75 -7.12 -14.19
CA LEU A 168 -13.40 -5.89 -13.48
C LEU A 168 -13.83 -4.63 -14.25
N SER A 169 -13.68 -4.61 -15.58
CA SER A 169 -14.15 -3.51 -16.43
C SER A 169 -15.67 -3.28 -16.26
N CYS A 170 -16.45 -4.37 -16.22
CA CYS A 170 -17.89 -4.29 -15.97
C CYS A 170 -18.21 -3.78 -14.55
N GLU A 171 -17.50 -4.24 -13.53
CA GLU A 171 -17.66 -3.78 -12.14
C GLU A 171 -17.34 -2.29 -11.99
N LEU A 172 -16.19 -1.85 -12.52
CA LEU A 172 -15.75 -0.45 -12.46
C LEU A 172 -16.70 0.48 -13.21
N ARG A 173 -17.23 0.06 -14.37
CA ARG A 173 -18.24 0.84 -15.09
C ARG A 173 -19.50 1.05 -14.25
N ARG A 174 -19.96 0.03 -13.52
CA ARG A 174 -21.12 0.15 -12.62
C ARG A 174 -20.82 1.06 -11.43
N LEU A 175 -19.61 0.99 -10.87
CA LEU A 175 -19.18 1.86 -9.78
C LEU A 175 -19.10 3.33 -10.22
N ALA A 176 -18.51 3.61 -11.37
CA ALA A 176 -18.43 4.96 -11.93
C ALA A 176 -19.82 5.59 -12.14
N HIS A 177 -20.86 4.80 -12.41
CA HIS A 177 -22.23 5.35 -12.50
C HIS A 177 -22.82 5.74 -11.14
N LYS A 178 -22.41 5.06 -10.05
CA LYS A 178 -22.90 5.31 -8.69
C LYS A 178 -22.15 6.45 -8.00
N GLU A 179 -20.91 6.70 -8.42
CA GLU A 179 -20.01 7.71 -7.82
C GLU A 179 -19.56 8.71 -8.88
N PRO A 180 -20.33 9.77 -9.12
CA PRO A 180 -20.04 10.75 -10.15
C PRO A 180 -18.86 11.68 -9.80
N GLU A 181 -18.38 11.67 -8.55
CA GLU A 181 -17.40 12.62 -8.02
C GLU A 181 -16.04 12.56 -8.74
N PHE A 182 -15.75 11.44 -9.42
CA PHE A 182 -14.49 11.17 -10.12
C PHE A 182 -14.69 10.59 -11.52
N LYS A 183 -15.83 10.88 -12.16
CA LYS A 183 -16.10 10.51 -13.56
C LYS A 183 -15.19 11.23 -14.55
#